data_AF-A0A255XSH9-F1
#
_entry.id   AF-A0A255XSH9-F1
#
_cell.length_a   1.000
_cell.length_b   1.000
_cell.length_c   1.000
_cell.angle_alpha   90.00
_cell.angle_beta   90.00
_cell.angle_gamma   90.00
#
_symmetry.space_group_name_H-M   'P 1'
#
loop_
_entity.id
_entity.type
_entity.pdbx_description
1 polymer ?
#
loop_
_entity_poly.entity_id
_entity_poly.type
_entity_poly.pdbx_seq_one_letter_code
_entity_poly.pdbx_strand_id
1 'polypeptide(L)'
;MVGLVLSPRPCLHRAAMTRTPVSAPKSARSTPPLPPPRRSWGRRLLVWLAAACIWGGVAVGGVIAFYALQLPPIGELMDQTRRPGVTILANDGSLLATSGEFYGAPRRVQDLPPPVWQAIVAIEDRRFFDHFGVDLIGLARALVVNVTEGRSAQGGSTLTQQVAKNVFLTNEKSLKRKVQEALLALWLERNYSKDQILTIYLNRVYLGGGAWGVDAAAQRYFGKPATELTLYEAAAIAGLLRAPTRLTPLRDPAATAGRAQVVLDAMVRAGFITSAQAQQAAASGAPMLGQIAAPRGGRHFADWVMEELSDVVPIDRDLVVQTTLDPELQRRTEEKVAAMLAQEGGDRKIGEGAAVILDRDGAIRTMVGGRDYRRSQFNRALAPRQPGSSFKPFVYLAALEAGWLPESQIDDAPLRIGTWTPENYDRRYHGRVSLAQALAESLNVPTVKLAQDVGIKKVIALAHRLGIRAKLPANLAVSLGAGEVNLLDLTGAYASLANGGRAAWPYGILRVSDRSGAILWEGGAIGDQLVAPDLAEAMRAMLRGVVTSGTGKAAGVVGEGAVGKSGTTSDYRDAWFVGWDSAQGRVAGVWLGNDDNTPMARVTGGDVPAKLWAWLMLD
;
A
#
# COMPACT_ATOMS: atom_id res chain seq x y z
N MET A 1 -56.76 -40.30 16.26
CA MET A 1 -56.68 -40.84 17.64
C MET A 1 -57.11 -39.72 18.58
N VAL A 2 -58.39 -39.65 18.93
CA VAL A 2 -58.99 -40.17 20.19
C VAL A 2 -58.38 -39.46 21.42
N GLY A 3 -59.09 -38.75 22.30
CA GLY A 3 -60.54 -38.73 22.53
C GLY A 3 -61.06 -37.62 23.46
N LEU A 4 -62.38 -37.64 23.59
CA LEU A 4 -63.28 -36.90 24.49
C LEU A 4 -63.04 -37.20 25.98
N VAL A 5 -63.52 -36.31 26.88
CA VAL A 5 -64.47 -36.52 28.03
C VAL A 5 -64.67 -35.12 28.69
N LEU A 6 -65.81 -34.41 28.64
CA LEU A 6 -67.13 -34.51 29.29
C LEU A 6 -67.23 -34.21 30.81
N SER A 7 -67.87 -33.06 31.12
CA SER A 7 -68.88 -32.79 32.21
C SER A 7 -68.46 -32.66 33.69
N PRO A 8 -69.33 -32.14 34.61
CA PRO A 8 -70.39 -31.12 34.52
C PRO A 8 -70.45 -30.12 35.73
N ARG A 9 -71.36 -29.12 35.66
CA ARG A 9 -71.85 -28.27 36.79
C ARG A 9 -72.68 -29.08 37.81
N PRO A 10 -73.02 -28.53 39.01
CA PRO A 10 -74.41 -27.99 39.19
C PRO A 10 -74.66 -26.92 40.31
N CYS A 11 -75.79 -26.21 40.16
CA CYS A 11 -76.83 -25.83 41.17
C CYS A 11 -76.50 -24.92 42.38
N LEU A 12 -77.39 -24.10 43.00
CA LEU A 12 -78.71 -23.45 42.79
C LEU A 12 -79.12 -22.96 44.20
N HIS A 13 -79.70 -21.75 44.38
CA HIS A 13 -80.89 -21.44 45.23
C HIS A 13 -81.11 -19.90 45.35
N ARG A 14 -82.24 -19.35 44.87
CA ARG A 14 -83.54 -19.08 45.56
C ARG A 14 -83.46 -17.88 46.52
N ALA A 15 -84.41 -16.94 46.63
CA ALA A 15 -85.82 -16.92 46.26
C ALA A 15 -86.35 -15.47 46.12
N ALA A 16 -87.54 -15.37 45.54
CA ALA A 16 -88.35 -14.17 45.32
C ALA A 16 -89.06 -13.67 46.58
N MET A 17 -89.53 -12.42 46.56
CA MET A 17 -90.87 -12.06 47.05
C MET A 17 -91.33 -10.71 46.47
N THR A 18 -92.55 -10.72 45.95
CA THR A 18 -93.37 -9.61 45.46
C THR A 18 -94.54 -9.40 46.41
N ARG A 19 -94.91 -8.15 46.76
CA ARG A 19 -96.28 -7.58 46.67
C ARG A 19 -96.40 -6.14 47.23
N THR A 20 -97.13 -5.36 46.43
CA THR A 20 -97.77 -4.03 46.46
C THR A 20 -98.75 -3.74 47.65
N PRO A 21 -99.50 -2.60 47.74
CA PRO A 21 -99.28 -1.16 47.43
C PRO A 21 -99.89 -0.14 48.48
N VAL A 22 -99.82 1.18 48.15
CA VAL A 22 -100.69 2.35 48.55
C VAL A 22 -100.34 3.18 49.81
N SER A 23 -99.87 4.43 49.59
CA SER A 23 -100.54 5.73 49.84
C SER A 23 -99.51 6.85 50.08
N ALA A 24 -99.67 7.96 49.36
CA ALA A 24 -98.99 9.23 49.62
C ALA A 24 -99.73 10.01 50.73
N PRO A 25 -99.10 10.94 51.50
CA PRO A 25 -98.75 12.25 50.91
C PRO A 25 -97.57 13.03 51.56
N LYS A 26 -97.30 14.18 50.92
CA LYS A 26 -96.65 15.43 51.36
C LYS A 26 -95.20 15.70 50.94
N SER A 27 -95.05 16.94 50.49
CA SER A 27 -93.98 17.57 49.73
C SER A 27 -92.63 17.62 50.43
N ALA A 28 -91.59 17.16 49.73
CA ALA A 28 -90.20 17.54 49.97
C ALA A 28 -89.57 17.95 48.63
N ARG A 29 -88.83 19.07 48.66
CA ARG A 29 -88.19 19.72 47.51
C ARG A 29 -87.34 18.74 46.69
N SER A 30 -87.56 18.70 45.38
CA SER A 30 -86.75 17.95 44.41
C SER A 30 -85.41 18.65 44.16
N THR A 31 -84.31 18.01 44.53
CA THR A 31 -82.97 18.32 44.03
C THR A 31 -82.82 17.79 42.58
N PRO A 32 -82.23 18.56 41.65
CA PRO A 32 -82.01 18.10 40.28
C PRO A 32 -80.92 17.00 40.23
N PRO A 33 -81.01 16.02 39.32
CA PRO A 33 -80.02 14.96 39.20
C PRO A 33 -78.66 15.50 38.71
N LEU A 34 -77.59 15.13 39.39
CA LEU A 34 -76.22 15.48 39.03
C LEU A 34 -75.85 14.89 37.65
N PRO A 35 -75.23 15.68 36.75
CA PRO A 35 -74.77 15.17 35.46
C PRO A 35 -73.62 14.15 35.64
N PRO A 36 -73.50 13.13 34.76
CA PRO A 36 -72.41 12.16 34.86
C PRO A 36 -71.05 12.86 34.71
N PRO A 37 -70.01 12.43 35.43
CA PRO A 37 -68.72 13.10 35.41
C PRO A 37 -68.15 13.02 34.00
N ARG A 38 -67.92 14.20 33.39
CA ARG A 38 -67.15 14.36 32.16
C ARG A 38 -65.78 13.70 32.38
N ARG A 39 -65.59 12.48 31.86
CA ARG A 39 -64.29 11.81 31.82
C ARG A 39 -63.33 12.69 31.03
N SER A 40 -62.43 13.37 31.74
CA SER A 40 -61.48 14.30 31.13
C SER A 40 -60.53 13.53 30.20
N TRP A 41 -60.62 13.83 28.91
CA TRP A 41 -59.73 13.27 27.89
C TRP A 41 -58.24 13.49 28.23
N GLY A 42 -57.90 14.57 28.94
CA GLY A 42 -56.54 14.83 29.43
C GLY A 42 -56.00 13.78 30.39
N ARG A 43 -56.82 13.19 31.27
CA ARG A 43 -56.37 12.12 32.19
C ARG A 43 -56.12 10.81 31.45
N ARG A 44 -56.91 10.52 30.41
CA ARG A 44 -56.67 9.37 29.52
C ARG A 44 -55.41 9.56 28.69
N LEU A 45 -55.16 10.75 28.16
CA LEU A 45 -53.96 11.07 27.41
C LEU A 45 -52.69 10.89 28.27
N LEU A 46 -52.71 11.37 29.52
CA LEU A 46 -51.62 11.19 30.48
C LEU A 46 -51.37 9.72 30.82
N VAL A 47 -52.43 8.91 31.01
CA VAL A 47 -52.30 7.47 31.27
C VAL A 47 -51.75 6.74 30.05
N TRP A 48 -52.19 7.09 28.84
CA TRP A 48 -51.64 6.51 27.61
C TRP A 48 -50.18 6.92 27.35
N LEU A 49 -49.80 8.16 27.68
CA LEU A 49 -48.40 8.61 27.64
C LEU A 49 -47.54 7.86 28.66
N ALA A 50 -48.02 7.69 29.90
CA ALA A 50 -47.31 6.92 30.92
C ALA A 50 -47.16 5.45 30.52
N ALA A 51 -48.22 4.83 29.99
CA ALA A 51 -48.18 3.46 29.47
C ALA A 51 -47.23 3.33 28.29
N ALA A 52 -47.22 4.29 27.36
CA ALA A 52 -46.29 4.33 26.24
C ALA A 52 -44.83 4.47 26.71
N CYS A 53 -44.56 5.29 27.74
CA CYS A 53 -43.23 5.39 28.35
C CYS A 53 -42.78 4.08 29.01
N ILE A 54 -43.68 3.39 29.72
CA ILE A 54 -43.36 2.10 30.37
C ILE A 54 -43.06 1.03 29.31
N TRP A 55 -43.94 0.87 28.32
CA TRP A 55 -43.74 -0.10 27.23
C TRP A 55 -42.54 0.25 26.35
N GLY A 56 -42.29 1.55 26.13
CA GLY A 56 -41.06 2.03 25.51
C GLY A 56 -39.82 1.67 26.31
N GLY A 57 -39.85 1.83 27.64
CA GLY A 57 -38.78 1.42 28.54
C GLY A 57 -38.52 -0.10 28.52
N VAL A 58 -39.58 -0.92 28.52
CA VAL A 58 -39.48 -2.39 28.39
C VAL A 58 -38.91 -2.79 27.04
N ALA A 59 -39.35 -2.15 25.95
CA ALA A 59 -38.82 -2.41 24.61
C ALA A 59 -37.33 -2.05 24.50
N VAL A 60 -36.94 -0.88 25.04
CA VAL A 60 -35.53 -0.46 25.10
C VAL A 60 -34.72 -1.43 25.98
N GLY A 61 -35.24 -1.81 27.15
CA GLY A 61 -34.61 -2.79 28.03
C GLY A 61 -34.42 -4.16 27.37
N GLY A 62 -35.41 -4.63 26.62
CA GLY A 62 -35.33 -5.87 25.85
C GLY A 62 -34.28 -5.82 24.73
N VAL A 63 -34.19 -4.69 24.01
CA VAL A 63 -33.15 -4.46 23.00
C VAL A 63 -31.76 -4.43 23.62
N ILE A 64 -31.62 -3.76 24.77
CA ILE A 64 -30.36 -3.71 25.53
C ILE A 64 -29.94 -5.11 25.97
N ALA A 65 -30.86 -5.88 26.59
CA ALA A 65 -30.58 -7.24 27.05
C ALA A 65 -30.22 -8.18 25.89
N PHE A 66 -30.96 -8.10 24.78
CA PHE A 66 -30.70 -8.90 23.57
C PHE A 66 -29.30 -8.66 23.01
N TYR A 67 -28.86 -7.39 22.94
CA TYR A 67 -27.52 -7.06 22.45
C TYR A 67 -26.42 -7.29 23.47
N ALA A 68 -26.70 -7.13 24.77
CA ALA A 68 -25.75 -7.44 25.84
C ALA A 68 -25.36 -8.93 25.84
N LEU A 69 -26.32 -9.83 25.59
CA LEU A 69 -26.08 -11.28 25.46
C LEU A 69 -25.27 -11.67 24.21
N GLN A 70 -25.15 -10.76 23.23
CA GLN A 70 -24.37 -10.95 22.00
C GLN A 70 -23.02 -10.23 22.03
N LEU A 71 -22.64 -9.64 23.16
CA LEU A 71 -21.32 -9.04 23.29
C LEU A 71 -20.25 -10.14 23.31
N PRO A 72 -19.15 -9.97 22.55
CA PRO A 72 -18.07 -10.95 22.57
C PRO A 72 -17.41 -11.01 23.96
N PRO A 73 -16.86 -12.15 24.38
CA PRO A 73 -16.20 -12.29 25.67
C PRO A 73 -15.03 -11.31 25.78
N ILE A 74 -15.16 -10.33 26.68
CA ILE A 74 -14.33 -9.12 26.72
C ILE A 74 -12.89 -9.39 27.22
N GLY A 75 -12.68 -10.49 27.95
CA GLY A 75 -11.39 -10.85 28.57
C GLY A 75 -10.31 -11.33 27.60
N GLU A 76 -10.66 -11.98 26.49
CA GLU A 76 -9.69 -12.52 25.51
C GLU A 76 -9.27 -11.49 24.45
N LEU A 77 -9.99 -10.37 24.34
CA LEU A 77 -9.85 -9.38 23.25
C LEU A 77 -8.73 -8.34 23.48
N MET A 78 -8.17 -8.27 24.69
CA MET A 78 -7.07 -7.36 25.00
C MET A 78 -5.69 -7.91 24.57
N ASP A 79 -5.53 -9.23 24.52
CA ASP A 79 -4.25 -9.90 24.20
C ASP A 79 -4.02 -10.12 22.70
N GLN A 80 -5.07 -10.11 21.87
CA GLN A 80 -4.96 -10.31 20.44
C GLN A 80 -5.43 -9.08 19.68
N THR A 81 -4.54 -8.19 19.21
CA THR A 81 -4.91 -7.19 18.18
C THR A 81 -3.76 -6.40 17.55
N ARG A 82 -2.49 -6.70 17.81
CA ARG A 82 -1.40 -5.95 17.17
C ARG A 82 -0.91 -6.67 15.92
N ARG A 83 -1.15 -6.12 14.72
CA ARG A 83 -0.46 -6.61 13.52
C ARG A 83 0.95 -6.03 13.49
N PRO A 84 2.00 -6.84 13.23
CA PRO A 84 3.35 -6.32 13.11
C PRO A 84 3.50 -5.33 11.96
N GLY A 85 4.34 -4.31 12.14
CA GLY A 85 4.68 -3.34 11.11
C GLY A 85 6.07 -3.59 10.51
N VAL A 86 6.26 -3.28 9.23
CA VAL A 86 7.55 -3.32 8.54
C VAL A 86 7.92 -1.91 8.11
N THR A 87 9.09 -1.44 8.53
CA THR A 87 9.68 -0.17 8.11
C THR A 87 10.80 -0.46 7.12
N ILE A 88 10.67 0.05 5.89
CA ILE A 88 11.66 -0.13 4.83
C ILE A 88 12.47 1.16 4.68
N LEU A 89 13.78 1.04 4.83
CA LEU A 89 14.74 2.12 4.74
C LEU A 89 15.60 1.97 3.47
N ALA A 90 15.95 3.08 2.85
CA ALA A 90 16.91 3.13 1.75
C ALA A 90 18.34 2.87 2.25
N ASN A 91 19.30 2.83 1.33
CA ASN A 91 20.71 2.62 1.66
C ASN A 91 21.26 3.74 2.57
N ASP A 92 20.79 4.98 2.39
CA ASP A 92 21.17 6.14 3.22
C ASP A 92 20.43 6.22 4.57
N GLY A 93 19.54 5.25 4.87
CA GLY A 93 18.72 5.22 6.08
C GLY A 93 17.43 6.03 6.00
N SER A 94 17.14 6.70 4.88
CA SER A 94 15.88 7.41 4.68
C SER A 94 14.69 6.43 4.60
N LEU A 95 13.53 6.87 5.07
CA LEU A 95 12.32 6.04 5.07
C LEU A 95 11.73 5.93 3.66
N LEU A 96 11.72 4.73 3.08
CA LEU A 96 11.08 4.45 1.79
C LEU A 96 9.59 4.16 1.92
N ALA A 97 9.28 3.20 2.80
CA ALA A 97 7.91 2.73 2.97
C ALA A 97 7.67 2.19 4.37
N THR A 98 6.41 2.13 4.74
CA THR A 98 5.95 1.40 5.93
C THR A 98 4.78 0.54 5.50
N SER A 99 4.84 -0.74 5.83
CA SER A 99 3.76 -1.70 5.62
C SER A 99 3.24 -2.19 6.97
N GLY A 100 1.95 -2.54 7.02
CA GLY A 100 1.30 -2.98 8.26
C GLY A 100 0.99 -1.86 9.25
N GLU A 101 0.73 -2.24 10.50
CA GLU A 101 0.30 -1.34 11.56
C GLU A 101 1.52 -0.87 12.39
N PHE A 102 1.87 0.41 12.26
CA PHE A 102 2.95 1.01 13.04
C PHE A 102 2.39 1.54 14.37
N TYR A 103 2.82 0.95 15.48
CA TYR A 103 2.49 1.44 16.82
C TYR A 103 3.70 2.07 17.48
N GLY A 104 3.50 3.16 18.21
CA GLY A 104 4.54 3.77 19.03
C GLY A 104 4.72 3.04 20.36
N ALA A 105 5.58 3.57 21.22
CA ALA A 105 5.67 3.08 22.59
C ALA A 105 4.33 3.35 23.31
N PRO A 106 3.81 2.41 24.13
CA PRO A 106 2.63 2.68 24.93
C PRO A 106 2.86 3.88 25.85
N ARG A 107 2.03 4.93 25.72
CA ARG A 107 2.13 6.14 26.55
C ARG A 107 0.87 6.29 27.41
N ARG A 108 1.03 6.47 28.72
CA ARG A 108 -0.10 6.88 29.56
C ARG A 108 -0.38 8.34 29.31
N VAL A 109 -1.63 8.76 29.49
CA VAL A 109 -2.03 10.18 29.34
C VAL A 109 -1.18 11.13 30.20
N GLN A 110 -0.75 10.65 31.37
CA GLN A 110 0.06 11.37 32.35
C GLN A 110 1.50 11.61 31.88
N ASP A 111 2.01 10.72 31.02
CA ASP A 111 3.38 10.80 30.50
C ASP A 111 3.46 11.72 29.27
N LEU A 112 2.32 12.22 28.77
CA LEU A 112 2.22 13.07 27.59
C LEU A 112 2.07 14.55 27.95
N PRO A 113 2.63 15.47 27.14
CA PRO A 113 2.41 16.89 27.30
C PRO A 113 0.91 17.23 27.30
N PRO A 114 0.44 18.13 28.18
CA PRO A 114 -0.97 18.49 28.25
C PRO A 114 -1.63 18.85 26.91
N PRO A 115 -0.98 19.59 25.99
CA PRO A 115 -1.55 19.91 24.69
C PRO A 115 -1.99 18.69 23.88
N VAL A 116 -1.31 17.54 24.03
CA VAL A 116 -1.57 16.33 23.24
C VAL A 116 -2.96 15.79 23.50
N TRP A 117 -3.29 15.53 24.76
CA TRP A 117 -4.61 15.00 25.11
C TRP A 117 -5.68 16.09 25.10
N GLN A 118 -5.33 17.33 25.44
CA GLN A 118 -6.26 18.47 25.42
C GLN A 118 -6.76 18.78 24.01
N ALA A 119 -5.89 18.70 22.99
CA ALA A 119 -6.28 18.92 21.60
C ALA A 119 -7.35 17.92 21.14
N ILE A 120 -7.18 16.65 21.51
CA ILE A 120 -8.11 15.56 21.17
C ILE A 120 -9.43 15.74 21.91
N VAL A 121 -9.40 15.98 23.22
CA VAL A 121 -10.62 16.23 24.01
C VAL A 121 -11.36 17.46 23.48
N ALA A 122 -10.66 18.54 23.13
CA ALA A 122 -11.27 19.76 22.63
C ALA A 122 -12.04 19.56 21.30
N ILE A 123 -11.49 18.76 20.38
CA ILE A 123 -12.07 18.58 19.05
C ILE A 123 -13.06 17.41 18.95
N GLU A 124 -12.83 16.31 19.67
CA GLU A 124 -13.66 15.10 19.59
C GLU A 124 -14.78 15.09 20.65
N ASP A 125 -14.49 15.46 21.89
CA ASP A 125 -15.42 15.30 23.01
C ASP A 125 -15.15 16.32 24.14
N ARG A 126 -15.56 17.57 23.92
CA ARG A 126 -15.27 18.69 24.84
C ARG A 126 -15.73 18.45 26.29
N ARG A 127 -16.77 17.63 26.47
CA ARG A 127 -17.36 17.31 27.77
C ARG A 127 -16.96 15.93 28.29
N PHE A 128 -15.87 15.37 27.76
CA PHE A 128 -15.43 14.02 28.07
C PHE A 128 -15.40 13.72 29.58
N PHE A 129 -14.97 14.67 30.41
CA PHE A 129 -14.91 14.48 31.86
C PHE A 129 -16.24 14.71 32.60
N ASP A 130 -17.27 15.25 31.93
CA ASP A 130 -18.56 15.62 32.54
C ASP A 130 -19.67 14.58 32.32
N HIS A 131 -19.51 13.68 31.36
CA HIS A 131 -20.54 12.68 31.00
C HIS A 131 -20.07 11.26 31.30
N PHE A 132 -21.02 10.31 31.32
CA PHE A 132 -20.74 8.89 31.59
C PHE A 132 -21.11 8.03 30.37
N GLY A 133 -20.11 7.63 29.59
CA GLY A 133 -20.20 6.78 28.40
C GLY A 133 -20.80 7.47 27.18
N VAL A 134 -21.95 8.15 27.34
CA VAL A 134 -22.69 8.84 26.27
C VAL A 134 -23.04 10.26 26.70
N ASP A 135 -22.74 11.25 25.86
CA ASP A 135 -23.14 12.64 26.11
C ASP A 135 -24.55 12.91 25.57
N LEU A 136 -25.56 12.80 26.44
CA LEU A 136 -26.96 13.08 26.07
C LEU A 136 -27.20 14.55 25.68
N ILE A 137 -26.51 15.49 26.33
CA ILE A 137 -26.63 16.92 26.03
C ILE A 137 -25.92 17.23 24.70
N GLY A 138 -24.76 16.62 24.48
CA GLY A 138 -24.02 16.70 23.21
C GLY A 138 -24.82 16.12 22.05
N LEU A 139 -25.49 14.98 22.26
CA LEU A 139 -26.37 14.35 21.27
C LEU A 139 -27.57 15.25 20.94
N ALA A 140 -28.24 15.80 21.95
CA ALA A 140 -29.36 16.72 21.74
C ALA A 140 -28.93 17.97 20.98
N ARG A 141 -27.79 18.56 21.34
CA ARG A 141 -27.21 19.71 20.64
C ARG A 141 -26.90 19.39 19.18
N ALA A 142 -26.24 18.26 18.91
CA ALA A 142 -25.91 17.83 17.56
C ALA A 142 -27.16 17.59 16.72
N LEU A 143 -28.22 17.04 17.31
CA LEU A 143 -29.49 16.81 16.62
C LEU A 143 -30.18 18.12 16.24
N VAL A 144 -30.21 19.11 17.15
CA VAL A 144 -30.73 20.45 16.85
C VAL A 144 -29.95 21.10 15.71
N VAL A 145 -28.61 21.11 15.78
CA VAL A 145 -27.74 21.70 14.76
C VAL A 145 -27.93 21.04 13.39
N ASN A 146 -27.98 19.70 13.35
CA ASN A 146 -28.15 18.96 12.10
C ASN A 146 -29.53 19.21 11.45
N VAL A 147 -30.58 19.45 12.26
CA VAL A 147 -31.92 19.81 11.77
C VAL A 147 -31.96 21.26 11.26
N THR A 148 -31.28 22.19 11.94
CA THR A 148 -31.27 23.61 11.54
C THR A 148 -30.36 23.92 10.35
N GLU A 149 -29.24 23.23 10.21
CA GLU A 149 -28.24 23.50 9.15
C GLU A 149 -28.40 22.61 7.90
N GLY A 150 -29.35 21.67 7.91
CA GLY A 150 -29.70 20.82 6.76
C GLY A 150 -28.56 19.90 6.28
N ARG A 151 -27.50 19.76 7.06
CA ARG A 151 -26.31 18.94 6.75
C ARG A 151 -25.86 18.20 8.00
N SER A 152 -25.45 16.94 7.85
CA SER A 152 -24.84 16.16 8.92
C SER A 152 -23.42 16.66 9.21
N ALA A 153 -23.30 17.80 9.88
CA ALA A 153 -22.03 18.51 10.08
C ALA A 153 -21.31 18.12 11.39
N GLN A 154 -22.05 17.69 12.42
CA GLN A 154 -21.49 17.30 13.74
C GLN A 154 -21.73 15.82 14.06
N GLY A 155 -20.64 15.10 14.39
CA GLY A 155 -20.70 13.75 14.94
C GLY A 155 -20.93 13.81 16.46
N GLY A 156 -22.03 13.23 16.95
CA GLY A 156 -22.37 13.22 18.38
C GLY A 156 -21.83 12.02 19.16
N SER A 157 -20.71 11.41 18.74
CA SER A 157 -20.15 10.22 19.43
C SER A 157 -19.06 10.62 20.42
N THR A 158 -19.07 10.03 21.62
CA THR A 158 -18.08 10.31 22.68
C THR A 158 -16.76 9.58 22.44
N LEU A 159 -15.68 10.02 23.11
CA LEU A 159 -14.39 9.31 23.04
C LEU A 159 -14.51 7.86 23.51
N THR A 160 -15.27 7.59 24.56
CA THR A 160 -15.51 6.23 25.06
C THR A 160 -16.24 5.36 24.04
N GLN A 161 -17.23 5.92 23.32
CA GLN A 161 -17.87 5.21 22.21
C GLN A 161 -16.89 4.94 21.06
N GLN A 162 -15.96 5.86 20.79
CA GLN A 162 -14.93 5.63 19.78
C GLN A 162 -13.95 4.52 20.21
N VAL A 163 -13.57 4.45 21.49
CA VAL A 163 -12.78 3.32 22.02
C VAL A 163 -13.54 2.01 21.85
N ALA A 164 -14.82 1.98 22.25
CA ALA A 164 -15.66 0.81 22.09
C ALA A 164 -15.71 0.33 20.62
N LYS A 165 -15.90 1.27 19.69
CA LYS A 165 -15.92 1.03 18.25
C LYS A 165 -14.59 0.48 17.74
N ASN A 166 -13.47 1.10 18.11
CA ASN A 166 -12.17 0.80 17.53
C ASN A 166 -11.54 -0.48 18.09
N VAL A 167 -11.88 -0.88 19.33
CA VAL A 167 -11.26 -2.02 20.01
C VAL A 167 -12.10 -3.29 19.92
N PHE A 168 -13.44 -3.18 19.98
CA PHE A 168 -14.30 -4.35 20.19
C PHE A 168 -15.27 -4.66 19.04
N LEU A 169 -15.42 -3.78 18.05
CA LEU A 169 -16.47 -3.88 17.04
C LEU A 169 -15.92 -3.84 15.63
N THR A 170 -16.63 -4.49 14.70
CA THR A 170 -16.32 -4.46 13.27
C THR A 170 -16.75 -3.12 12.63
N ASN A 171 -16.22 -2.82 11.44
CA ASN A 171 -16.46 -1.54 10.74
C ASN A 171 -17.86 -1.39 10.09
N GLU A 172 -18.79 -2.33 10.29
CA GLU A 172 -20.11 -2.32 9.61
C GLU A 172 -21.05 -1.22 10.10
N LYS A 173 -21.49 -0.32 9.23
CA LYS A 173 -22.43 0.75 9.62
C LYS A 173 -23.87 0.25 9.81
N SER A 174 -24.21 -0.23 11.01
CA SER A 174 -25.56 -0.65 11.39
C SER A 174 -26.06 0.00 12.68
N LEU A 175 -27.38 0.10 12.84
CA LEU A 175 -28.02 0.57 14.08
C LEU A 175 -27.69 -0.37 15.25
N LYS A 176 -27.63 -1.69 14.98
CA LYS A 176 -27.16 -2.73 15.91
C LYS A 176 -25.80 -2.37 16.50
N ARG A 177 -24.81 -2.10 15.65
CA ARG A 177 -23.46 -1.73 16.10
C ARG A 177 -23.49 -0.46 16.94
N LYS A 178 -24.31 0.54 16.58
CA LYS A 178 -24.39 1.79 17.35
C LYS A 178 -24.95 1.58 18.76
N VAL A 179 -25.90 0.66 18.93
CA VAL A 179 -26.38 0.26 20.27
C VAL A 179 -25.28 -0.47 21.04
N GLN A 180 -24.56 -1.39 20.40
CA GLN A 180 -23.43 -2.09 21.01
C GLN A 180 -22.31 -1.13 21.45
N GLU A 181 -21.98 -0.11 20.64
CA GLU A 181 -21.02 0.95 21.01
C GLU A 181 -21.44 1.68 22.29
N ALA A 182 -22.73 2.02 22.43
CA ALA A 182 -23.23 2.73 23.60
C ALA A 182 -23.18 1.85 24.87
N LEU A 183 -23.55 0.57 24.75
CA LEU A 183 -23.49 -0.38 25.87
C LEU A 183 -22.05 -0.65 26.32
N LEU A 184 -21.15 -0.89 25.36
CA LEU A 184 -19.73 -1.06 25.63
C LEU A 184 -19.10 0.21 26.21
N ALA A 185 -19.52 1.40 25.77
CA ALA A 185 -19.05 2.65 26.37
C ALA A 185 -19.45 2.76 27.85
N LEU A 186 -20.69 2.46 28.19
CA LEU A 186 -21.14 2.44 29.60
C LEU A 186 -20.39 1.40 30.43
N TRP A 187 -20.13 0.22 29.84
CA TRP A 187 -19.32 -0.81 30.48
C TRP A 187 -17.87 -0.36 30.68
N LEU A 188 -17.25 0.28 29.68
CA LEU A 188 -15.89 0.79 29.77
C LEU A 188 -15.75 1.80 30.90
N GLU A 189 -16.64 2.78 31.02
CA GLU A 189 -16.55 3.79 32.09
C GLU A 189 -16.88 3.28 33.48
N ARG A 190 -17.58 2.15 33.57
CA ARG A 190 -17.80 1.47 34.85
C ARG A 190 -16.54 0.76 35.34
N ASN A 191 -15.71 0.27 34.43
CA ASN A 191 -14.55 -0.56 34.76
C ASN A 191 -13.20 0.19 34.66
N TYR A 192 -13.16 1.29 33.91
CA TYR A 192 -11.95 2.07 33.67
C TYR A 192 -12.19 3.55 33.96
N SER A 193 -11.17 4.21 34.51
CA SER A 193 -11.19 5.66 34.70
C SER A 193 -11.15 6.41 33.36
N LYS A 194 -11.55 7.69 33.37
CA LYS A 194 -11.45 8.58 32.19
C LYS A 194 -10.02 8.63 31.65
N ASP A 195 -9.02 8.68 32.53
CA ASP A 195 -7.60 8.68 32.15
C ASP A 195 -7.17 7.37 31.48
N GLN A 196 -7.67 6.23 31.96
CA GLN A 196 -7.40 4.93 31.35
C GLN A 196 -8.07 4.80 29.98
N ILE A 197 -9.32 5.24 29.85
CA ILE A 197 -10.03 5.24 28.56
C ILE A 197 -9.32 6.15 27.55
N LEU A 198 -8.93 7.35 27.98
CA LEU A 198 -8.17 8.27 27.16
C LEU A 198 -6.80 7.70 26.78
N THR A 199 -6.12 7.01 27.71
CA THR A 199 -4.89 6.28 27.43
C THR A 199 -5.10 5.21 26.36
N ILE A 200 -6.16 4.38 26.46
CA ILE A 200 -6.48 3.38 25.45
C ILE A 200 -6.70 4.06 24.09
N TYR A 201 -7.49 5.13 24.05
CA TYR A 201 -7.76 5.89 22.83
C TYR A 201 -6.47 6.41 22.17
N LEU A 202 -5.63 7.09 22.96
CA LEU A 202 -4.38 7.71 22.49
C LEU A 202 -3.40 6.68 21.91
N ASN A 203 -3.42 5.43 22.36
CA ASN A 203 -2.52 4.39 21.86
C ASN A 203 -3.11 3.55 20.72
N ARG A 204 -4.42 3.62 20.48
CA ARG A 204 -5.13 2.75 19.53
C ARG A 204 -5.83 3.48 18.39
N VAL A 205 -5.86 4.81 18.40
CA VAL A 205 -6.53 5.55 17.34
C VAL A 205 -5.70 5.59 16.05
N TYR A 206 -6.32 5.30 14.91
CA TYR A 206 -5.66 5.38 13.61
C TYR A 206 -5.46 6.83 13.16
N LEU A 207 -4.22 7.20 12.86
CA LEU A 207 -3.81 8.57 12.53
C LEU A 207 -3.19 8.67 11.12
N GLY A 208 -3.51 7.71 10.25
CA GLY A 208 -3.11 7.72 8.84
C GLY A 208 -1.71 7.18 8.60
N GLY A 209 -1.41 6.82 7.35
CA GLY A 209 -0.09 6.32 6.95
C GLY A 209 0.36 5.06 7.70
N GLY A 210 -0.57 4.22 8.17
CA GLY A 210 -0.24 3.06 8.99
C GLY A 210 0.05 3.36 10.46
N ALA A 211 0.06 4.63 10.90
CA ALA A 211 0.31 4.99 12.29
C ALA A 211 -0.93 4.77 13.18
N TRP A 212 -0.77 3.96 14.22
CA TRP A 212 -1.76 3.67 15.25
C TRP A 212 -1.27 4.21 16.60
N GLY A 213 -2.02 5.17 17.12
CA GLY A 213 -1.70 5.89 18.34
C GLY A 213 -0.82 7.13 18.11
N VAL A 214 -0.87 8.04 19.09
CA VAL A 214 -0.27 9.37 19.01
C VAL A 214 1.26 9.31 18.97
N ASP A 215 1.87 8.38 19.71
CA ASP A 215 3.34 8.19 19.69
C ASP A 215 3.81 7.70 18.32
N ALA A 216 3.05 6.80 17.68
CA ALA A 216 3.34 6.35 16.32
C ALA A 216 3.26 7.51 15.31
N ALA A 217 2.23 8.33 15.43
CA ALA A 217 2.04 9.50 14.57
C ALA A 217 3.10 10.57 14.81
N ALA A 218 3.53 10.78 16.05
CA ALA A 218 4.58 11.72 16.41
C ALA A 218 5.90 11.34 15.73
N GLN A 219 6.30 10.08 15.87
CA GLN A 219 7.51 9.56 15.23
C GLN A 219 7.41 9.63 13.70
N ARG A 220 6.25 9.24 13.14
CA ARG A 220 6.04 9.22 11.69
C ARG A 220 6.05 10.61 11.06
N TYR A 221 5.43 11.59 11.72
CA TYR A 221 5.20 12.91 11.12
C TYR A 221 6.17 13.98 11.59
N PHE A 222 6.89 13.77 12.70
CA PHE A 222 7.82 14.75 13.26
C PHE A 222 9.17 14.16 13.70
N GLY A 223 9.35 12.83 13.64
CA GLY A 223 10.64 12.20 13.93
C GLY A 223 11.00 12.17 15.41
N LYS A 224 10.03 12.35 16.30
CA LYS A 224 10.24 12.46 17.75
C LYS A 224 9.13 11.76 18.54
N PRO A 225 9.38 11.36 19.81
CA PRO A 225 8.36 10.73 20.64
C PRO A 225 7.19 11.67 20.95
N ALA A 226 6.02 11.11 21.25
CA ALA A 226 4.85 11.94 21.59
C ALA A 226 5.04 12.78 22.86
N THR A 227 6.03 12.41 23.69
CA THR A 227 6.42 13.14 24.89
C THR A 227 7.05 14.51 24.61
N GLU A 228 7.47 14.76 23.36
CA GLU A 228 8.14 15.99 22.93
C GLU A 228 7.30 16.82 21.93
N LEU A 229 6.02 16.50 21.81
CA LEU A 229 5.10 17.23 20.95
C LEU A 229 4.83 18.64 21.49
N THR A 230 4.94 19.62 20.60
CA THR A 230 4.54 21.00 20.83
C THR A 230 3.02 21.16 20.65
N LEU A 231 2.50 22.33 21.01
CA LEU A 231 1.08 22.66 20.87
C LEU A 231 0.59 22.55 19.41
N TYR A 232 1.37 23.04 18.43
CA TYR A 232 0.99 22.96 17.02
C TYR A 232 0.96 21.51 16.52
N GLU A 233 1.97 20.71 16.88
CA GLU A 233 2.07 19.32 16.43
C GLU A 233 0.97 18.44 17.06
N ALA A 234 0.63 18.69 18.33
CA ALA A 234 -0.52 18.08 18.99
C ALA A 234 -1.84 18.43 18.26
N ALA A 235 -2.04 19.70 17.91
CA ALA A 235 -3.20 20.14 17.15
C ALA A 235 -3.26 19.53 15.74
N ALA A 236 -2.12 19.40 15.07
CA ALA A 236 -2.02 18.75 13.77
C ALA A 236 -2.39 17.26 13.85
N ILE A 237 -1.86 16.51 14.83
CA ILE A 237 -2.20 15.10 15.04
C ILE A 237 -3.69 14.93 15.35
N ALA A 238 -4.23 15.70 16.30
CA ALA A 238 -5.65 15.66 16.64
C ALA A 238 -6.54 16.01 15.43
N GLY A 239 -6.05 16.88 14.54
CA GLY A 239 -6.72 17.23 13.30
C GLY A 239 -6.93 16.04 12.35
N LEU A 240 -6.00 15.07 12.35
CA LEU A 240 -6.03 13.91 11.47
C LEU A 240 -7.23 12.99 11.74
N LEU A 241 -7.74 12.95 12.99
CA LEU A 241 -8.82 12.05 13.43
C LEU A 241 -10.06 12.08 12.53
N ARG A 242 -10.40 13.26 11.98
CA ARG A 242 -11.56 13.43 11.11
C ARG A 242 -11.44 12.66 9.79
N ALA A 243 -10.24 12.63 9.21
CA ALA A 243 -9.99 11.96 7.95
C ALA A 243 -8.51 11.55 7.85
N PRO A 244 -8.10 10.50 8.59
CA PRO A 244 -6.69 10.19 8.83
C PRO A 244 -5.88 9.98 7.56
N THR A 245 -6.45 9.33 6.55
CA THR A 245 -5.78 9.09 5.25
C THR A 245 -5.76 10.32 4.34
N ARG A 246 -6.77 11.19 4.46
CA ARG A 246 -6.92 12.34 3.54
C ARG A 246 -6.10 13.54 3.97
N LEU A 247 -6.07 13.79 5.27
CA LEU A 247 -5.45 14.94 5.89
C LEU A 247 -4.01 14.66 6.30
N THR A 248 -3.40 13.53 5.90
CA THR A 248 -2.01 13.27 6.27
C THR A 248 -1.09 14.34 5.70
N PRO A 249 -0.06 14.78 6.45
CA PRO A 249 0.98 15.68 5.97
C PRO A 249 1.70 15.16 4.71
N LEU A 250 1.87 13.84 4.63
CA LEU A 250 2.51 13.15 3.49
C LEU A 250 1.75 13.33 2.17
N ARG A 251 0.48 13.69 2.23
CA ARG A 251 -0.42 13.77 1.07
C ARG A 251 -0.86 15.19 0.79
N ASP A 252 -1.23 15.92 1.84
CA ASP A 252 -1.73 17.29 1.74
C ASP A 252 -1.32 18.11 2.97
N PRO A 253 -0.11 18.71 2.95
CA PRO A 253 0.38 19.55 4.03
C PRO A 253 -0.54 20.76 4.30
N ALA A 254 -1.13 21.35 3.25
CA ALA A 254 -1.99 22.52 3.38
C ALA A 254 -3.31 22.17 4.09
N ALA A 255 -3.93 21.05 3.73
CA ALA A 255 -5.13 20.57 4.42
C ALA A 255 -4.84 20.17 5.88
N THR A 256 -3.64 19.64 6.16
CA THR A 256 -3.18 19.38 7.53
C THR A 256 -3.13 20.68 8.33
N ALA A 257 -2.44 21.70 7.82
CA ALA A 257 -2.29 22.99 8.50
C ALA A 257 -3.64 23.68 8.73
N GLY A 258 -4.53 23.68 7.72
CA GLY A 258 -5.89 24.21 7.86
C GLY A 258 -6.70 23.46 8.92
N ARG A 259 -6.51 22.14 9.04
CA ARG A 259 -7.18 21.35 10.08
C ARG A 259 -6.59 21.58 11.46
N ALA A 260 -5.27 21.74 11.59
CA ALA A 260 -4.61 22.07 12.85
C ALA A 260 -5.15 23.39 13.42
N GLN A 261 -5.38 24.39 12.57
CA GLN A 261 -5.99 25.67 12.99
C GLN A 261 -7.37 25.45 13.62
N VAL A 262 -8.23 24.63 13.01
CA VAL A 262 -9.56 24.32 13.56
C VAL A 262 -9.48 23.67 14.94
N VAL A 263 -8.45 22.85 15.18
CA VAL A 263 -8.21 22.25 16.50
C VAL A 263 -7.73 23.29 17.51
N LEU A 264 -6.79 24.17 17.14
CA LEU A 264 -6.35 25.27 18.00
C LEU A 264 -7.53 26.15 18.42
N ASP A 265 -8.41 26.50 17.49
CA ASP A 265 -9.62 27.27 17.80
C ASP A 265 -10.58 26.51 18.73
N ALA A 266 -10.65 25.18 18.60
CA ALA A 266 -11.43 24.34 19.51
C ALA A 266 -10.83 24.30 20.92
N MET A 267 -9.51 24.27 21.04
CA MET A 267 -8.81 24.32 22.33
C MET A 267 -9.02 25.67 23.02
N VAL A 268 -9.02 26.78 22.28
CA VAL A 268 -9.37 28.11 22.81
C VAL A 268 -10.82 28.12 23.34
N ARG A 269 -11.78 27.63 22.55
CA ARG A 269 -13.20 27.54 22.97
C ARG A 269 -13.45 26.59 24.15
N ALA A 270 -12.56 25.62 24.36
CA ALA A 270 -12.59 24.72 25.50
C ALA A 270 -11.88 25.31 26.74
N GLY A 271 -11.16 26.42 26.59
CA GLY A 271 -10.42 27.07 27.68
C GLY A 271 -9.08 26.41 28.02
N PHE A 272 -8.57 25.51 27.17
CA PHE A 272 -7.27 24.85 27.41
C PHE A 272 -6.09 25.75 27.09
N ILE A 273 -6.24 26.68 26.14
CA ILE A 273 -5.20 27.63 25.73
C ILE A 273 -5.81 29.02 25.50
N THR A 274 -4.97 30.05 25.51
CA THR A 274 -5.36 31.42 25.14
C THR A 274 -5.29 31.64 23.63
N SER A 275 -6.01 32.66 23.14
CA SER A 275 -5.93 33.06 21.73
C SER A 275 -4.50 33.44 21.30
N ALA A 276 -3.71 34.01 22.20
CA ALA A 276 -2.31 34.36 21.93
C ALA A 276 -1.44 33.10 21.75
N GLN A 277 -1.61 32.08 22.60
CA GLN A 277 -0.92 30.80 22.47
C GLN A 277 -1.29 30.09 21.17
N ALA A 278 -2.57 30.13 20.78
CA ALA A 278 -3.03 29.55 19.52
C ALA A 278 -2.38 30.23 18.30
N GLN A 279 -2.34 31.56 18.29
CA GLN A 279 -1.69 32.32 17.20
C GLN A 279 -0.19 32.07 17.14
N GLN A 280 0.50 32.02 18.28
CA GLN A 280 1.92 31.73 18.34
C GLN A 280 2.23 30.30 17.84
N ALA A 281 1.43 29.31 18.24
CA ALA A 281 1.59 27.95 17.77
C ALA A 281 1.37 27.85 16.25
N ALA A 282 0.33 28.48 15.72
CA ALA A 282 0.06 28.51 14.28
C ALA A 282 1.20 29.17 13.49
N ALA A 283 1.76 30.27 14.00
CA ALA A 283 2.88 30.97 13.38
C ALA A 283 4.19 30.17 13.44
N SER A 284 4.40 29.40 14.51
CA SER A 284 5.60 28.56 14.67
C SER A 284 5.68 27.40 13.67
N GLY A 285 4.55 27.00 13.07
CA GLY A 285 4.43 26.02 11.98
C GLY A 285 5.52 24.95 11.98
N ALA A 286 5.41 23.94 12.85
CA ALA A 286 6.46 22.93 12.97
C ALA A 286 6.66 22.20 11.62
N PRO A 287 7.90 22.14 11.10
CA PRO A 287 8.16 21.45 9.85
C PRO A 287 7.92 19.95 10.07
N MET A 288 7.01 19.38 9.28
CA MET A 288 6.65 17.98 9.39
C MET A 288 7.67 17.13 8.63
N LEU A 289 8.01 15.93 9.10
CA LEU A 289 8.77 14.95 8.31
C LEU A 289 8.11 14.72 6.95
N GLY A 290 6.77 14.78 6.82
CA GLY A 290 6.15 14.68 5.50
C GLY A 290 6.47 15.83 4.54
N GLN A 291 6.92 16.98 5.05
CA GLN A 291 7.45 18.10 4.28
C GLN A 291 8.97 17.97 4.03
N ILE A 292 9.71 17.24 4.89
CA ILE A 292 11.18 17.09 4.81
C ILE A 292 11.62 15.76 4.15
N ALA A 293 10.81 14.70 4.25
CA ALA A 293 11.19 13.29 4.11
C ALA A 293 10.07 12.43 3.51
N ALA A 294 9.32 12.93 2.53
CA ALA A 294 8.54 12.05 1.67
C ALA A 294 9.35 11.77 0.39
N PRO A 295 10.14 10.68 0.30
CA PRO A 295 10.62 10.23 -1.00
C PRO A 295 9.40 10.00 -1.87
N ARG A 296 9.33 10.75 -2.97
CA ARG A 296 8.24 10.64 -3.94
C ARG A 296 8.39 9.42 -4.88
N GLY A 297 9.33 8.52 -4.58
CA GLY A 297 9.74 7.42 -5.45
C GLY A 297 10.09 6.14 -4.71
N GLY A 298 10.33 5.07 -5.48
CA GLY A 298 10.76 3.76 -4.96
C GLY A 298 9.62 2.83 -4.53
N ARG A 299 8.35 3.14 -4.85
CA ARG A 299 7.21 2.32 -4.42
C ARG A 299 7.18 0.92 -5.06
N HIS A 300 7.51 0.81 -6.35
CA HIS A 300 7.65 -0.49 -7.01
C HIS A 300 8.71 -1.36 -6.33
N PHE A 301 9.84 -0.75 -5.93
CA PHE A 301 10.90 -1.42 -5.19
C PHE A 301 10.45 -1.84 -3.79
N ALA A 302 9.77 -0.95 -3.06
CA ALA A 302 9.26 -1.25 -1.72
C ALA A 302 8.26 -2.40 -1.72
N ASP A 303 7.35 -2.45 -2.71
CA ASP A 303 6.40 -3.56 -2.86
C ASP A 303 7.13 -4.88 -3.15
N TRP A 304 8.14 -4.85 -4.03
CA TRP A 304 8.98 -6.02 -4.30
C TRP A 304 9.78 -6.48 -3.06
N VAL A 305 10.36 -5.55 -2.30
CA VAL A 305 11.06 -5.87 -1.03
C VAL A 305 10.11 -6.52 -0.03
N MET A 306 8.85 -6.09 0.05
CA MET A 306 7.87 -6.72 0.93
C MET A 306 7.56 -8.16 0.54
N GLU A 307 7.56 -8.47 -0.76
CA GLU A 307 7.39 -9.84 -1.26
C GLU A 307 8.61 -10.70 -0.87
N GLU A 308 9.82 -10.23 -1.20
CA GLU A 308 11.07 -10.94 -0.89
C GLU A 308 11.30 -11.11 0.62
N LEU A 309 10.89 -10.14 1.45
CA LEU A 309 11.07 -10.20 2.90
C LEU A 309 10.42 -11.45 3.51
N SER A 310 9.29 -11.88 2.95
CA SER A 310 8.53 -13.02 3.46
C SER A 310 9.25 -14.36 3.27
N ASP A 311 10.17 -14.44 2.31
CA ASP A 311 11.01 -15.61 2.07
C ASP A 311 12.26 -15.63 2.98
N VAL A 312 12.61 -14.48 3.56
CA VAL A 312 13.84 -14.29 4.34
C VAL A 312 13.59 -14.38 5.84
N VAL A 313 12.53 -13.74 6.36
CA VAL A 313 12.14 -13.79 7.77
C VAL A 313 10.62 -13.80 7.95
N PRO A 314 10.09 -14.48 8.99
CA PRO A 314 8.67 -14.37 9.33
C PRO A 314 8.33 -12.96 9.84
N ILE A 315 7.21 -12.40 9.35
CA ILE A 315 6.70 -11.08 9.80
C ILE A 315 5.80 -11.26 11.02
N ASP A 316 6.39 -11.69 12.14
CA ASP A 316 5.71 -11.95 13.43
C ASP A 316 5.90 -10.82 14.46
N ARG A 317 6.82 -9.89 14.19
CA ARG A 317 7.21 -8.75 15.02
C ARG A 317 7.51 -7.54 14.15
N ASP A 318 7.68 -6.39 14.77
CA ASP A 318 8.03 -5.19 14.01
C ASP A 318 9.45 -5.33 13.44
N LEU A 319 9.57 -5.09 12.14
CA LEU A 319 10.83 -5.22 11.41
C LEU A 319 11.28 -3.87 10.86
N VAL A 320 12.59 -3.66 10.86
CA VAL A 320 13.27 -2.59 10.15
C VAL A 320 14.14 -3.24 9.08
N VAL A 321 13.86 -2.92 7.83
CA VAL A 321 14.50 -3.50 6.65
C VAL A 321 15.36 -2.41 6.01
N GLN A 322 16.67 -2.58 6.04
CA GLN A 322 17.60 -1.71 5.30
C GLN A 322 17.86 -2.29 3.92
N THR A 323 17.76 -1.45 2.89
CA THR A 323 17.80 -1.88 1.49
C THR A 323 18.98 -1.29 0.73
N THR A 324 19.24 -1.80 -0.48
CA THR A 324 20.29 -1.33 -1.39
C THR A 324 19.93 -0.04 -2.14
N LEU A 325 18.66 0.37 -2.12
CA LEU A 325 18.13 1.45 -2.96
C LEU A 325 18.85 2.77 -2.68
N ASP A 326 19.29 3.43 -3.74
CA ASP A 326 19.74 4.82 -3.67
C ASP A 326 18.54 5.74 -3.95
N PRO A 327 18.08 6.53 -2.95
CA PRO A 327 16.85 7.31 -3.10
C PRO A 327 16.98 8.46 -4.11
N GLU A 328 18.17 9.04 -4.26
CA GLU A 328 18.39 10.13 -5.21
C GLU A 328 18.50 9.59 -6.63
N LEU A 329 19.25 8.50 -6.83
CA LEU A 329 19.32 7.83 -8.13
C LEU A 329 17.95 7.29 -8.55
N GLN A 330 17.16 6.75 -7.62
CA GLN A 330 15.79 6.30 -7.87
C GLN A 330 14.91 7.46 -8.35
N ARG A 331 14.91 8.59 -7.63
CA ARG A 331 14.11 9.77 -7.98
C ARG A 331 14.47 10.28 -9.38
N ARG A 332 15.76 10.40 -9.69
CA ARG A 332 16.24 10.84 -11.01
C ARG A 332 15.81 9.85 -12.11
N THR A 333 15.91 8.55 -11.84
CA THR A 333 15.49 7.50 -12.79
C THR A 333 14.01 7.60 -13.09
N GLU A 334 13.15 7.76 -12.08
CA GLU A 334 11.70 7.94 -12.28
C GLU A 334 11.38 9.19 -13.11
N GLU A 335 12.03 10.31 -12.80
CA GLU A 335 11.88 11.56 -13.56
C GLU A 335 12.30 11.39 -15.02
N LYS A 336 13.41 10.71 -15.28
CA LYS A 336 13.89 10.45 -16.65
C LYS A 336 12.93 9.54 -17.42
N VAL A 337 12.45 8.46 -16.81
CA VAL A 337 11.49 7.54 -17.43
C VAL A 337 10.20 8.31 -17.77
N ALA A 338 9.67 9.07 -16.81
CA ALA A 338 8.45 9.87 -17.02
C ALA A 338 8.63 10.94 -18.11
N ALA A 339 9.76 11.66 -18.11
CA ALA A 339 10.06 12.67 -19.12
C ALA A 339 10.20 12.07 -20.52
N MET A 340 10.92 10.94 -20.65
CA MET A 340 11.07 10.23 -21.93
C MET A 340 9.70 9.77 -22.47
N LEU A 341 8.86 9.19 -21.61
CA LEU A 341 7.52 8.75 -22.00
C LEU A 341 6.57 9.90 -22.35
N ALA A 342 6.73 11.05 -21.69
CA ALA A 342 5.96 12.26 -22.02
C ALA A 342 6.38 12.86 -23.37
N GLN A 343 7.69 12.85 -23.67
CA GLN A 343 8.26 13.40 -24.89
C GLN A 343 8.00 12.51 -26.12
N GLU A 344 8.27 11.21 -26.00
CA GLU A 344 8.26 10.29 -27.15
C GLU A 344 6.97 9.46 -27.22
N GLY A 345 6.27 9.25 -26.10
CA GLY A 345 5.25 8.21 -25.99
C GLY A 345 4.00 8.42 -26.84
N GLY A 346 3.62 9.66 -27.13
CA GLY A 346 2.49 9.96 -28.02
C GLY A 346 2.75 9.52 -29.46
N ASP A 347 3.73 10.15 -30.11
CA ASP A 347 4.05 9.93 -31.52
C ASP A 347 4.57 8.50 -31.78
N ARG A 348 5.32 7.96 -30.82
CA ARG A 348 5.91 6.63 -30.91
C ARG A 348 4.98 5.51 -30.42
N LYS A 349 3.79 5.84 -29.90
CA LYS A 349 2.83 4.91 -29.29
C LYS A 349 3.44 4.05 -28.16
N ILE A 350 4.21 4.68 -27.27
CA ILE A 350 4.81 4.04 -26.10
C ILE A 350 3.94 4.34 -24.88
N GLY A 351 3.25 3.33 -24.37
CA GLY A 351 2.37 3.44 -23.22
C GLY A 351 3.13 3.42 -21.90
N GLU A 352 4.09 2.52 -21.76
CA GLU A 352 4.76 2.23 -20.49
C GLU A 352 6.26 2.00 -20.66
N GLY A 353 6.98 2.05 -19.53
CA GLY A 353 8.42 1.83 -19.47
C GLY A 353 8.88 1.39 -18.09
N ALA A 354 9.96 0.62 -18.07
CA ALA A 354 10.62 0.14 -16.86
C ALA A 354 12.13 0.31 -16.97
N ALA A 355 12.77 0.56 -15.84
CA ALA A 355 14.22 0.68 -15.74
C ALA A 355 14.72 0.11 -14.41
N VAL A 356 15.86 -0.58 -14.45
CA VAL A 356 16.56 -1.05 -13.26
C VAL A 356 18.04 -0.70 -13.38
N ILE A 357 18.66 -0.30 -12.28
CA ILE A 357 20.11 -0.07 -12.18
C ILE A 357 20.64 -0.95 -11.05
N LEU A 358 21.64 -1.76 -11.37
CA LEU A 358 22.32 -2.69 -10.49
C LEU A 358 23.80 -2.31 -10.36
N ASP A 359 24.38 -2.60 -9.22
CA ASP A 359 25.83 -2.74 -9.12
C ASP A 359 26.29 -4.08 -9.72
N ARG A 360 27.60 -4.23 -9.91
CA ARG A 360 28.24 -5.46 -10.45
C ARG A 360 27.99 -6.72 -9.62
N ASP A 361 27.66 -6.59 -8.34
CA ASP A 361 27.34 -7.70 -7.45
C ASP A 361 25.85 -8.08 -7.47
N GLY A 362 25.00 -7.29 -8.14
CA GLY A 362 23.55 -7.48 -8.16
C GLY A 362 22.78 -6.57 -7.19
N ALA A 363 23.43 -5.69 -6.43
CA ALA A 363 22.73 -4.74 -5.56
C ALA A 363 21.81 -3.83 -6.37
N ILE A 364 20.51 -3.83 -6.09
CA ILE A 364 19.53 -3.02 -6.82
C ILE A 364 19.61 -1.57 -6.31
N ARG A 365 20.19 -0.68 -7.10
CA ARG A 365 20.24 0.75 -6.78
C ARG A 365 18.95 1.47 -7.16
N THR A 366 18.32 1.06 -8.26
CA THR A 366 17.01 1.56 -8.69
C THR A 366 16.12 0.48 -9.27
N MET A 367 14.81 0.64 -9.09
CA MET A 367 13.78 -0.15 -9.73
C MET A 367 12.54 0.71 -10.02
N VAL A 368 12.33 0.98 -11.31
CA VAL A 368 11.16 1.69 -11.84
C VAL A 368 10.32 0.70 -12.64
N GLY A 369 9.11 0.42 -12.15
CA GLY A 369 8.19 -0.56 -12.75
C GLY A 369 7.15 0.02 -13.71
N GLY A 370 7.12 1.33 -13.94
CA GLY A 370 6.09 1.96 -14.77
C GLY A 370 6.17 3.47 -14.82
N ARG A 371 5.31 4.09 -15.64
CA ARG A 371 5.25 5.55 -15.85
C ARG A 371 4.90 6.35 -14.59
N ASP A 372 3.84 5.95 -13.88
CA ASP A 372 3.40 6.57 -12.63
C ASP A 372 2.76 5.50 -11.75
N TYR A 373 3.36 5.23 -10.60
CA TYR A 373 2.89 4.24 -9.64
C TYR A 373 1.45 4.52 -9.16
N ARG A 374 1.04 5.79 -9.08
CA ARG A 374 -0.32 6.17 -8.64
C ARG A 374 -1.38 5.83 -9.68
N ARG A 375 -0.98 5.72 -10.96
CA ARG A 375 -1.86 5.32 -12.06
C ARG A 375 -1.90 3.80 -12.19
N SER A 376 -0.75 3.13 -12.03
CA SER A 376 -0.64 1.68 -12.09
C SER A 376 0.47 1.20 -11.16
N GLN A 377 0.14 0.30 -10.24
CA GLN A 377 1.09 -0.34 -9.32
C GLN A 377 1.78 -1.56 -9.96
N PHE A 378 1.43 -1.91 -11.20
CA PHE A 378 1.98 -3.07 -11.89
C PHE A 378 3.47 -2.89 -12.18
N ASN A 379 4.32 -3.71 -11.57
CA ASN A 379 5.77 -3.62 -11.70
C ASN A 379 6.26 -4.33 -12.98
N ARG A 380 6.49 -3.56 -14.04
CA ARG A 380 6.95 -4.07 -15.35
C ARG A 380 8.42 -4.47 -15.38
N ALA A 381 9.20 -4.13 -14.36
CA ALA A 381 10.55 -4.68 -14.20
C ALA A 381 10.51 -6.20 -13.90
N LEU A 382 9.39 -6.69 -13.34
CA LEU A 382 9.16 -8.09 -12.99
C LEU A 382 8.24 -8.81 -13.99
N ALA A 383 7.62 -8.07 -14.92
CA ALA A 383 6.68 -8.63 -15.89
C ALA A 383 7.39 -9.47 -16.95
N PRO A 384 6.88 -10.68 -17.27
CA PRO A 384 7.43 -11.50 -18.35
C PRO A 384 7.15 -10.84 -19.70
N ARG A 385 8.20 -10.66 -20.50
CA ARG A 385 8.17 -10.01 -21.82
C ARG A 385 9.20 -10.65 -22.73
N GLN A 386 8.99 -10.59 -24.05
CA GLN A 386 9.95 -11.13 -25.01
C GLN A 386 11.19 -10.21 -25.09
N PRO A 387 12.41 -10.67 -24.75
CA PRO A 387 13.63 -9.86 -24.80
C PRO A 387 14.08 -9.56 -26.24
N GLY A 388 13.65 -10.39 -27.19
CA GLY A 388 14.15 -10.33 -28.57
C GLY A 388 15.67 -10.51 -28.61
N SER A 389 16.35 -9.67 -29.40
CA SER A 389 17.80 -9.77 -29.61
C SER A 389 18.67 -9.48 -28.37
N SER A 390 18.12 -9.01 -27.24
CA SER A 390 18.89 -8.91 -25.99
C SER A 390 19.16 -10.28 -25.36
N PHE A 391 18.56 -11.36 -25.86
CA PHE A 391 18.89 -12.74 -25.49
C PHE A 391 20.14 -13.30 -26.21
N LYS A 392 20.55 -12.71 -27.33
CA LYS A 392 21.66 -13.22 -28.15
C LYS A 392 22.97 -13.44 -27.37
N PRO A 393 23.36 -12.61 -26.39
CA PRO A 393 24.60 -12.84 -25.65
C PRO A 393 24.71 -14.24 -25.01
N PHE A 394 23.61 -14.86 -24.62
CA PHE A 394 23.63 -16.26 -24.14
C PHE A 394 24.02 -17.26 -25.25
N VAL A 395 23.58 -17.03 -26.49
CA VAL A 395 23.95 -17.88 -27.63
C VAL A 395 25.44 -17.75 -27.93
N TYR A 396 25.93 -16.52 -28.02
CA TYR A 396 27.33 -16.26 -28.35
C TYR A 396 28.24 -16.69 -27.22
N LEU A 397 27.86 -16.51 -25.95
CA LEU A 397 28.67 -16.96 -24.82
C LEU A 397 28.74 -18.49 -24.75
N ALA A 398 27.64 -19.20 -25.04
CA ALA A 398 27.66 -20.64 -25.15
C ALA A 398 28.55 -21.12 -26.31
N ALA A 399 28.66 -20.34 -27.38
CA ALA A 399 29.60 -20.62 -28.46
C ALA A 399 31.06 -20.41 -28.03
N LEU A 400 31.36 -19.31 -27.33
CA LEU A 400 32.68 -19.07 -26.76
C LEU A 400 33.09 -20.20 -25.81
N GLU A 401 32.18 -20.69 -24.95
CA GLU A 401 32.42 -21.86 -24.09
C GLU A 401 32.62 -23.18 -24.86
N ALA A 402 32.08 -23.26 -26.08
CA ALA A 402 32.29 -24.39 -26.98
C ALA A 402 33.58 -24.26 -27.82
N GLY A 403 34.39 -23.22 -27.60
CA GLY A 403 35.68 -23.01 -28.27
C GLY A 403 35.62 -22.14 -29.54
N TRP A 404 34.48 -21.50 -29.83
CA TRP A 404 34.40 -20.50 -30.89
C TRP A 404 35.11 -19.21 -30.46
N LEU A 405 35.66 -18.47 -31.42
CA LEU A 405 36.36 -17.21 -31.20
C LEU A 405 35.53 -16.04 -31.77
N PRO A 406 35.70 -14.81 -31.28
CA PRO A 406 35.04 -13.62 -31.84
C PRO A 406 35.23 -13.46 -33.35
N GLU A 407 36.39 -13.84 -33.88
CA GLU A 407 36.77 -13.82 -35.30
C GLU A 407 36.33 -15.05 -36.09
N SER A 408 35.80 -16.09 -35.43
CA SER A 408 35.27 -17.27 -36.11
C SER A 408 34.18 -16.87 -37.10
N GLN A 409 34.22 -17.48 -38.27
CA GLN A 409 33.35 -17.13 -39.38
C GLN A 409 32.09 -17.98 -39.38
N ILE A 410 30.96 -17.36 -39.70
CA ILE A 410 29.66 -18.00 -39.83
C ILE A 410 28.92 -17.45 -41.06
N ASP A 411 28.21 -18.33 -41.76
CA ASP A 411 27.54 -17.95 -43.00
C ASP A 411 26.15 -17.35 -42.71
N ASP A 412 25.96 -16.09 -43.06
CA ASP A 412 24.67 -15.42 -43.19
C ASP A 412 24.08 -15.67 -44.57
N ALA A 413 23.31 -16.75 -44.70
CA ALA A 413 22.68 -17.22 -45.92
C ALA A 413 21.36 -17.93 -45.57
N PRO A 414 20.37 -17.99 -46.49
CA PRO A 414 19.04 -18.53 -46.22
C PRO A 414 19.08 -19.84 -45.43
N LEU A 415 18.28 -19.90 -44.36
CA LEU A 415 18.16 -21.06 -43.48
C LEU A 415 16.70 -21.48 -43.39
N ARG A 416 16.43 -22.78 -43.48
CA ARG A 416 15.11 -23.35 -43.27
C ARG A 416 15.20 -24.49 -42.25
N ILE A 417 14.41 -24.39 -41.18
CA ILE A 417 14.31 -25.40 -40.13
C ILE A 417 12.85 -25.85 -40.06
N GLY A 418 12.55 -27.00 -40.66
CA GLY A 418 11.17 -27.47 -40.82
C GLY A 418 10.31 -26.48 -41.61
N THR A 419 9.33 -25.86 -40.94
CA THR A 419 8.44 -24.83 -41.51
C THR A 419 8.90 -23.40 -41.23
N TRP A 420 9.92 -23.21 -40.41
CA TRP A 420 10.41 -21.91 -40.01
C TRP A 420 11.60 -21.45 -40.86
N THR A 421 11.52 -20.23 -41.38
CA THR A 421 12.57 -19.56 -42.14
C THR A 421 12.92 -18.26 -41.41
N PRO A 422 13.96 -18.24 -40.56
CA PRO A 422 14.41 -17.00 -39.94
C PRO A 422 14.96 -16.03 -40.99
N GLU A 423 14.71 -14.74 -40.79
CA GLU A 423 15.22 -13.66 -41.64
C GLU A 423 15.89 -12.57 -40.80
N ASN A 424 16.88 -11.89 -41.39
CA ASN A 424 17.46 -10.71 -40.80
C ASN A 424 16.48 -9.54 -40.84
N TYR A 425 16.64 -8.60 -39.91
CA TYR A 425 15.75 -7.44 -39.79
C TYR A 425 15.75 -6.58 -41.06
N ASP A 426 16.89 -6.45 -41.72
CA ASP A 426 17.07 -5.71 -42.98
C ASP A 426 16.68 -6.52 -44.23
N ARG A 427 16.26 -7.78 -44.05
CA ARG A 427 15.91 -8.75 -45.11
C ARG A 427 17.03 -8.99 -46.12
N ARG A 428 18.29 -8.80 -45.71
CA ARG A 428 19.48 -9.06 -46.53
C ARG A 428 20.31 -10.17 -45.91
N TYR A 429 21.14 -10.78 -46.74
CA TYR A 429 22.14 -11.76 -46.34
C TYR A 429 23.52 -11.16 -46.58
N HIS A 430 24.38 -11.20 -45.57
CA HIS A 430 25.69 -10.55 -45.56
C HIS A 430 26.83 -11.50 -45.94
N GLY A 431 26.51 -12.73 -46.34
CA GLY A 431 27.51 -13.73 -46.68
C GLY A 431 28.26 -14.19 -45.44
N ARG A 432 29.58 -14.35 -45.53
CA ARG A 432 30.38 -14.82 -44.40
C ARG A 432 30.76 -13.65 -43.49
N VAL A 433 30.39 -13.74 -42.22
CA VAL A 433 30.63 -12.71 -41.19
C VAL A 433 31.31 -13.31 -39.97
N SER A 434 32.05 -12.49 -39.21
CA SER A 434 32.58 -12.94 -37.91
C SER A 434 31.49 -13.00 -36.84
N LEU A 435 31.69 -13.78 -35.77
CA LEU A 435 30.78 -13.78 -34.63
C LEU A 435 30.66 -12.39 -33.99
N ALA A 436 31.77 -11.65 -33.88
CA ALA A 436 31.77 -10.29 -33.36
C ALA A 436 30.90 -9.35 -34.21
N GLN A 437 31.01 -9.43 -35.55
CA GLN A 437 30.18 -8.64 -36.46
C GLN A 437 28.71 -9.06 -36.37
N ALA A 438 28.43 -10.37 -36.38
CA ALA A 438 27.07 -10.89 -36.32
C ALA A 438 26.34 -10.46 -35.02
N LEU A 439 27.04 -10.39 -33.89
CA LEU A 439 26.48 -9.87 -32.64
C LEU A 439 26.30 -8.35 -32.68
N ALA A 440 27.30 -7.61 -33.16
CA ALA A 440 27.27 -6.15 -33.27
C ALA A 440 26.10 -5.65 -34.13
N GLU A 441 25.93 -6.24 -35.31
CA GLU A 441 24.83 -5.95 -36.24
C GLU A 441 23.54 -6.70 -35.89
N SER A 442 23.59 -7.56 -34.87
CA SER A 442 22.45 -8.31 -34.35
C SER A 442 21.76 -9.17 -35.42
N LEU A 443 22.53 -9.83 -36.28
CA LEU A 443 22.02 -10.68 -37.37
C LEU A 443 21.30 -11.92 -36.83
N ASN A 444 20.14 -12.24 -37.39
CA ASN A 444 19.27 -13.32 -36.90
C ASN A 444 19.74 -14.68 -37.40
N VAL A 445 19.98 -14.80 -38.70
CA VAL A 445 20.27 -16.10 -39.33
C VAL A 445 21.58 -16.70 -38.82
N PRO A 446 22.71 -15.96 -38.72
CA PRO A 446 23.93 -16.48 -38.10
C PRO A 446 23.71 -16.92 -36.65
N THR A 447 22.92 -16.17 -35.89
CA THR A 447 22.64 -16.50 -34.48
C THR A 447 21.86 -17.83 -34.36
N VAL A 448 20.91 -18.08 -35.26
CA VAL A 448 20.16 -19.36 -35.28
C VAL A 448 21.07 -20.52 -35.64
N LYS A 449 21.93 -20.36 -36.66
CA LYS A 449 22.92 -21.38 -37.04
C LYS A 449 23.88 -21.67 -35.88
N LEU A 450 24.38 -20.62 -35.23
CA LEU A 450 25.27 -20.76 -34.07
C LEU A 450 24.59 -21.52 -32.93
N ALA A 451 23.32 -21.22 -32.63
CA ALA A 451 22.55 -21.95 -31.63
C ALA A 451 22.29 -23.42 -32.02
N GLN A 452 22.17 -23.71 -33.31
CA GLN A 452 22.03 -25.07 -33.83
C GLN A 452 23.33 -25.87 -33.65
N ASP A 453 24.48 -25.26 -33.96
CA ASP A 453 25.80 -25.89 -33.86
C ASP A 453 26.22 -26.13 -32.39
N VAL A 454 26.01 -25.14 -31.53
CA VAL A 454 26.30 -25.23 -30.09
C VAL A 454 25.31 -26.17 -29.38
N GLY A 455 24.05 -26.13 -29.81
CA GLY A 455 22.92 -26.85 -29.23
C GLY A 455 22.12 -25.99 -28.25
N ILE A 456 20.84 -25.79 -28.56
CA ILE A 456 19.94 -24.89 -27.81
C ILE A 456 19.82 -25.23 -26.31
N LYS A 457 19.92 -26.52 -25.94
CA LYS A 457 19.88 -26.93 -24.53
C LYS A 457 21.03 -26.35 -23.72
N LYS A 458 22.23 -26.22 -24.31
CA LYS A 458 23.38 -25.59 -23.64
C LYS A 458 23.17 -24.09 -23.47
N VAL A 459 22.60 -23.42 -24.48
CA VAL A 459 22.24 -22.00 -24.40
C VAL A 459 21.23 -21.75 -23.28
N ILE A 460 20.17 -22.57 -23.19
CA ILE A 460 19.16 -22.46 -22.13
C ILE A 460 19.77 -22.75 -20.75
N ALA A 461 20.60 -23.79 -20.63
CA ALA A 461 21.31 -24.10 -19.39
C ALA A 461 22.23 -22.95 -18.95
N LEU A 462 22.92 -22.29 -19.88
CA LEU A 462 23.74 -21.12 -19.61
C LEU A 462 22.89 -19.92 -19.15
N ALA A 463 21.75 -19.66 -19.80
CA ALA A 463 20.83 -18.60 -19.39
C ALA A 463 20.33 -18.82 -17.96
N HIS A 464 19.95 -20.05 -17.61
CA HIS A 464 19.59 -20.41 -16.24
C HIS A 464 20.77 -20.29 -15.27
N ARG A 465 21.97 -20.72 -15.68
CA ARG A 465 23.19 -20.57 -14.89
C ARG A 465 23.50 -19.10 -14.57
N LEU A 466 23.14 -18.17 -15.45
CA LEU A 466 23.31 -16.73 -15.27
C LEU A 466 22.09 -16.03 -14.63
N GLY A 467 21.06 -16.77 -14.20
CA GLY A 467 19.99 -16.21 -13.37
C GLY A 467 18.65 -15.97 -14.06
N ILE A 468 18.49 -16.40 -15.32
CA ILE A 468 17.17 -16.39 -15.94
C ILE A 468 16.31 -17.47 -15.28
N ARG A 469 15.31 -17.06 -14.48
CA ARG A 469 14.40 -17.97 -13.78
C ARG A 469 13.24 -18.48 -14.65
N ALA A 470 12.89 -17.71 -15.68
CA ALA A 470 11.77 -18.02 -16.56
C ALA A 470 11.94 -19.35 -17.30
N LYS A 471 10.85 -20.10 -17.46
CA LYS A 471 10.86 -21.35 -18.23
C LYS A 471 10.96 -21.05 -19.73
N LEU A 472 12.12 -21.33 -20.32
CA LEU A 472 12.38 -21.09 -21.74
C LEU A 472 11.92 -22.28 -22.62
N PRO A 473 11.31 -22.03 -23.79
CA PRO A 473 10.95 -23.11 -24.72
C PRO A 473 12.20 -23.78 -25.30
N ALA A 474 12.24 -25.11 -25.33
CA ALA A 474 13.41 -25.87 -25.80
C ALA A 474 13.50 -25.96 -27.34
N ASN A 475 13.42 -24.82 -28.04
CA ASN A 475 13.50 -24.73 -29.50
C ASN A 475 14.42 -23.59 -29.96
N LEU A 476 14.86 -23.65 -31.22
CA LEU A 476 15.83 -22.69 -31.76
C LEU A 476 15.30 -21.24 -31.83
N ALA A 477 14.00 -21.00 -31.76
CA ALA A 477 13.45 -19.64 -31.76
C ALA A 477 13.86 -18.84 -30.50
N VAL A 478 14.21 -19.53 -29.40
CA VAL A 478 14.76 -18.88 -28.20
C VAL A 478 16.06 -18.14 -28.48
N SER A 479 16.86 -18.55 -29.46
CA SER A 479 18.09 -17.82 -29.83
C SER A 479 17.80 -16.39 -30.32
N LEU A 480 16.55 -16.11 -30.72
CA LEU A 480 16.07 -14.79 -31.13
C LEU A 480 15.14 -14.14 -30.09
N GLY A 481 14.98 -14.73 -28.90
CA GLY A 481 14.18 -14.19 -27.80
C GLY A 481 12.70 -14.57 -27.82
N ALA A 482 12.33 -15.74 -28.36
CA ALA A 482 10.95 -16.23 -28.37
C ALA A 482 10.42 -16.71 -26.99
N GLY A 483 11.25 -16.71 -25.94
CA GLY A 483 10.83 -16.95 -24.55
C GLY A 483 10.68 -15.65 -23.79
N GLU A 484 9.73 -15.59 -22.86
CA GLU A 484 9.51 -14.40 -22.03
C GLU A 484 10.41 -14.42 -20.78
N VAL A 485 11.03 -13.28 -20.48
CA VAL A 485 11.86 -13.05 -19.29
C VAL A 485 11.44 -11.72 -18.65
N ASN A 486 11.76 -11.52 -17.38
CA ASN A 486 11.60 -10.20 -16.76
C ASN A 486 12.89 -9.37 -16.89
N LEU A 487 12.76 -8.05 -16.74
CA LEU A 487 13.86 -7.10 -16.89
C LEU A 487 14.93 -7.26 -15.81
N LEU A 488 14.51 -7.53 -14.57
CA LEU A 488 15.41 -7.68 -13.42
C LEU A 488 16.39 -8.85 -13.61
N ASP A 489 15.88 -10.03 -13.96
CA ASP A 489 16.67 -11.25 -14.19
C ASP A 489 17.62 -11.06 -15.39
N LEU A 490 17.12 -10.47 -16.48
CA LEU A 490 17.95 -10.21 -17.64
C LEU A 490 19.08 -9.23 -17.32
N THR A 491 18.83 -8.21 -16.50
CA THR A 491 19.85 -7.24 -16.08
C THR A 491 20.85 -7.88 -15.12
N GLY A 492 20.41 -8.73 -14.19
CA GLY A 492 21.30 -9.50 -13.31
C GLY A 492 22.23 -10.45 -14.07
N ALA A 493 21.72 -11.09 -15.13
CA ALA A 493 22.56 -11.89 -16.03
C ALA A 493 23.65 -11.07 -16.72
N TYR A 494 23.34 -9.82 -17.12
CA TYR A 494 24.34 -8.90 -17.67
C TYR A 494 25.32 -8.39 -16.60
N ALA A 495 24.87 -8.23 -15.35
CA ALA A 495 25.76 -7.88 -14.24
C ALA A 495 26.81 -8.96 -14.00
N SER A 496 26.44 -10.24 -14.18
CA SER A 496 27.38 -11.36 -14.12
C SER A 496 28.43 -11.32 -15.23
N LEU A 497 28.13 -10.73 -16.39
CA LEU A 497 29.13 -10.50 -17.44
C LEU A 497 30.00 -9.28 -17.11
N ALA A 498 29.38 -8.20 -16.61
CA ALA A 498 30.05 -6.96 -16.26
C ALA A 498 31.05 -7.10 -15.10
N ASN A 499 30.88 -8.11 -14.23
CA ASN A 499 31.74 -8.38 -13.08
C ASN A 499 32.82 -9.46 -13.34
N GLY A 500 33.05 -9.82 -14.61
CA GLY A 500 34.06 -10.80 -14.99
C GLY A 500 33.60 -12.26 -14.86
N GLY A 501 32.30 -12.52 -14.92
CA GLY A 501 31.73 -13.87 -14.98
C GLY A 501 31.30 -14.46 -13.64
N ARG A 502 31.19 -13.66 -12.57
CA ARG A 502 30.75 -14.10 -11.24
C ARG A 502 29.25 -13.93 -11.08
N ALA A 503 28.63 -14.74 -10.23
CA ALA A 503 27.20 -14.65 -9.98
C ALA A 503 26.82 -13.27 -9.38
N ALA A 504 25.90 -12.59 -10.05
CA ALA A 504 25.29 -11.34 -9.61
C ALA A 504 23.76 -11.51 -9.53
N TRP A 505 23.31 -12.11 -8.44
CA TRP A 505 21.87 -12.30 -8.19
C TRP A 505 21.26 -10.97 -7.75
N PRO A 506 20.24 -10.43 -8.43
CA PRO A 506 19.63 -9.18 -8.01
C PRO A 506 19.11 -9.27 -6.58
N TYR A 507 19.56 -8.37 -5.70
CA TYR A 507 19.13 -8.31 -4.31
C TYR A 507 18.87 -6.87 -3.89
N GLY A 508 17.91 -6.69 -2.99
CA GLY A 508 17.60 -5.37 -2.46
C GLY A 508 17.49 -5.26 -0.96
N ILE A 509 17.51 -6.38 -0.23
CA ILE A 509 17.57 -6.38 1.23
C ILE A 509 19.03 -6.51 1.64
N LEU A 510 19.55 -5.56 2.42
CA LEU A 510 20.88 -5.62 3.02
C LEU A 510 20.82 -6.23 4.41
N ARG A 511 19.85 -5.77 5.22
CA ARG A 511 19.75 -6.14 6.63
C ARG A 511 18.31 -6.06 7.11
N VAL A 512 17.91 -7.02 7.93
CA VAL A 512 16.64 -7.00 8.66
C VAL A 512 16.94 -7.03 10.15
N SER A 513 16.38 -6.09 10.89
CA SER A 513 16.48 -6.02 12.34
C SER A 513 15.12 -5.85 13.00
N ASP A 514 15.01 -6.17 14.28
CA ASP A 514 13.84 -5.81 15.08
C ASP A 514 13.94 -4.38 15.66
N ARG A 515 12.95 -3.96 16.46
CA ARG A 515 12.95 -2.66 17.14
C ARG A 515 14.02 -2.46 18.20
N SER A 516 14.59 -3.54 18.73
CA SER A 516 15.70 -3.47 19.69
C SER A 516 17.04 -3.25 19.00
N GLY A 517 17.07 -3.36 17.66
CA GLY A 517 18.29 -3.32 16.86
C GLY A 517 18.96 -4.69 16.72
N ALA A 518 18.32 -5.77 17.18
CA ALA A 518 18.84 -7.12 16.97
C ALA A 518 18.75 -7.48 15.49
N ILE A 519 19.88 -7.87 14.89
CA ILE A 519 19.95 -8.28 13.50
C ILE A 519 19.36 -9.69 13.39
N LEU A 520 18.32 -9.83 12.56
CA LEU A 520 17.63 -11.09 12.28
C LEU A 520 18.16 -11.73 10.99
N TRP A 521 18.56 -10.89 10.04
CA TRP A 521 19.13 -11.32 8.77
C TRP A 521 20.05 -10.24 8.20
N GLU A 522 21.09 -10.66 7.50
CA GLU A 522 22.01 -9.79 6.76
C GLU A 522 22.48 -10.52 5.50
N GLY A 523 22.61 -9.80 4.39
CA GLY A 523 22.97 -10.38 3.10
C GLY A 523 23.60 -9.38 2.14
N GLY A 524 24.05 -9.92 1.01
CA GLY A 524 24.83 -9.21 -0.01
C GLY A 524 26.20 -9.87 -0.18
N ALA A 525 26.42 -10.55 -1.31
CA ALA A 525 27.70 -11.12 -1.68
C ALA A 525 27.77 -11.39 -3.18
N ILE A 526 28.96 -11.18 -3.76
CA ILE A 526 29.29 -11.71 -5.08
C ILE A 526 29.39 -13.23 -4.95
N GLY A 527 28.66 -13.97 -5.79
CA GLY A 527 28.65 -15.43 -5.73
C GLY A 527 29.80 -16.06 -6.53
N ASP A 528 29.63 -17.36 -6.79
CA ASP A 528 30.63 -18.20 -7.45
C ASP A 528 30.99 -17.73 -8.87
N GLN A 529 32.14 -18.18 -9.37
CA GLN A 529 32.54 -17.97 -10.76
C GLN A 529 31.66 -18.85 -11.67
N LEU A 530 30.82 -18.22 -12.51
CA LEU A 530 29.87 -18.90 -13.41
C LEU A 530 30.41 -19.03 -14.84
N VAL A 531 31.24 -18.08 -15.26
CA VAL A 531 31.82 -17.95 -16.62
C VAL A 531 33.30 -17.65 -16.46
N ALA A 532 34.17 -18.23 -17.29
CA ALA A 532 35.60 -17.95 -17.19
C ALA A 532 35.91 -16.46 -17.50
N PRO A 533 36.80 -15.79 -16.75
CA PRO A 533 37.04 -14.35 -16.91
C PRO A 533 37.45 -13.91 -18.33
N ASP A 534 38.22 -14.74 -19.03
CA ASP A 534 38.64 -14.53 -20.42
C ASP A 534 37.46 -14.58 -21.40
N LEU A 535 36.50 -15.48 -21.18
CA LEU A 535 35.27 -15.55 -21.98
C LEU A 535 34.33 -14.38 -21.70
N ALA A 536 34.25 -13.94 -20.43
CA ALA A 536 33.50 -12.73 -20.08
C ALA A 536 34.10 -11.48 -20.74
N GLU A 537 35.43 -11.39 -20.79
CA GLU A 537 36.15 -10.31 -21.46
C GLU A 537 35.98 -10.34 -23.00
N ALA A 538 36.04 -11.53 -23.62
CA ALA A 538 35.72 -11.69 -25.04
C ALA A 538 34.28 -11.25 -25.35
N MET A 539 33.31 -11.63 -24.50
CA MET A 539 31.92 -11.20 -24.63
C MET A 539 31.77 -9.69 -24.48
N ARG A 540 32.47 -9.07 -23.52
CA ARG A 540 32.52 -7.61 -23.35
C ARG A 540 33.01 -6.91 -24.61
N ALA A 541 34.09 -7.41 -25.21
CA ALA A 541 34.65 -6.85 -26.44
C ALA A 541 33.66 -6.94 -27.62
N MET A 542 32.97 -8.07 -27.77
CA MET A 542 31.95 -8.22 -28.82
C MET A 542 30.74 -7.30 -28.58
N LEU A 543 30.25 -7.18 -27.34
CA LEU A 543 29.15 -6.31 -26.97
C LEU A 543 29.48 -4.82 -27.10
N ARG A 544 30.75 -4.44 -26.92
CA ARG A 544 31.21 -3.08 -27.22
C ARG A 544 30.96 -2.73 -28.69
N GLY A 545 31.18 -3.68 -29.61
CA GLY A 545 30.89 -3.53 -31.04
C GLY A 545 29.43 -3.14 -31.32
N VAL A 546 28.48 -3.62 -30.52
CA VAL A 546 27.06 -3.25 -30.64
C VAL A 546 26.87 -1.74 -30.45
N VAL A 547 27.59 -1.15 -29.50
CA VAL A 547 27.46 0.25 -29.12
C VAL A 547 28.31 1.16 -30.00
N THR A 548 29.46 0.70 -30.49
CA THR A 548 30.37 1.52 -31.31
C THR A 548 30.02 1.51 -32.79
N SER A 549 29.70 0.35 -33.37
CA SER A 549 29.46 0.18 -34.80
C SER A 549 28.12 -0.47 -35.15
N GLY A 550 27.41 -1.01 -34.16
CA GLY A 550 26.23 -1.85 -34.35
C GLY A 550 24.87 -1.21 -34.05
N THR A 551 23.95 -2.02 -33.55
CA THR A 551 22.53 -1.66 -33.32
C THR A 551 22.29 -0.80 -32.08
N GLY A 552 23.31 -0.51 -31.27
CA GLY A 552 23.22 0.20 -29.99
C GLY A 552 23.86 1.59 -29.98
N LYS A 553 24.15 2.18 -31.14
CA LYS A 553 24.92 3.44 -31.27
C LYS A 553 24.43 4.60 -30.41
N ALA A 554 23.13 4.70 -30.15
CA ALA A 554 22.60 5.75 -29.29
C ALA A 554 23.14 5.70 -27.85
N ALA A 555 23.59 4.54 -27.37
CA ALA A 555 24.25 4.37 -26.09
C ALA A 555 25.73 4.79 -26.08
N GLY A 556 26.34 4.98 -27.27
CA GLY A 556 27.76 5.30 -27.39
C GLY A 556 28.16 6.67 -26.85
N VAL A 557 27.19 7.55 -26.58
CA VAL A 557 27.42 8.87 -25.95
C VAL A 557 27.98 8.75 -24.52
N VAL A 558 27.85 7.59 -23.88
CA VAL A 558 28.46 7.29 -22.57
C VAL A 558 29.99 7.15 -22.68
N GLY A 559 30.52 6.94 -23.90
CA GLY A 559 31.96 6.90 -24.16
C GLY A 559 32.58 5.53 -23.99
N GLU A 560 33.86 5.48 -23.61
CA GLU A 560 34.65 4.25 -23.62
C GLU A 560 34.21 3.19 -22.61
N GLY A 561 33.37 3.53 -21.64
CA GLY A 561 32.84 2.55 -20.70
C GLY A 561 31.64 1.75 -21.23
N ALA A 562 30.97 2.23 -22.28
CA ALA A 562 29.67 1.74 -22.72
C ALA A 562 29.73 0.35 -23.38
N VAL A 563 28.95 -0.58 -22.83
CA VAL A 563 28.79 -1.94 -23.36
C VAL A 563 27.32 -2.35 -23.23
N GLY A 564 26.72 -2.96 -24.25
CA GLY A 564 25.34 -3.38 -24.14
C GLY A 564 24.76 -4.04 -25.38
N LYS A 565 23.48 -4.40 -25.30
CA LYS A 565 22.74 -5.04 -26.38
C LYS A 565 21.34 -4.47 -26.49
N SER A 566 20.95 -4.11 -27.72
CA SER A 566 19.56 -3.82 -28.03
C SER A 566 18.75 -5.10 -28.32
N GLY A 567 17.49 -5.09 -27.89
CA GLY A 567 16.49 -6.11 -28.14
C GLY A 567 15.22 -5.49 -28.72
N THR A 568 14.64 -6.12 -29.74
CA THR A 568 13.38 -5.69 -30.36
C THR A 568 12.61 -6.95 -30.78
N THR A 569 11.31 -6.97 -30.51
CA THR A 569 10.40 -8.01 -31.03
C THR A 569 9.98 -7.70 -32.47
N SER A 570 9.69 -8.74 -33.27
CA SER A 570 9.34 -8.58 -34.69
C SER A 570 8.13 -7.68 -34.95
N ASP A 571 7.18 -7.64 -34.00
CA ASP A 571 5.96 -6.84 -34.07
C ASP A 571 6.09 -5.47 -33.37
N TYR A 572 7.29 -5.07 -32.93
CA TYR A 572 7.56 -3.81 -32.21
C TYR A 572 6.72 -3.63 -30.94
N ARG A 573 6.41 -4.73 -30.24
CA ARG A 573 5.63 -4.70 -28.98
C ARG A 573 6.51 -4.38 -27.78
N ASP A 574 7.76 -4.83 -27.85
CA ASP A 574 8.77 -4.71 -26.82
C ASP A 574 10.09 -4.21 -27.41
N ALA A 575 10.67 -3.19 -26.77
CA ALA A 575 11.97 -2.65 -27.09
C ALA A 575 12.83 -2.57 -25.83
N TRP A 576 14.06 -3.09 -25.92
CA TRP A 576 14.97 -3.28 -24.79
C TRP A 576 16.34 -2.69 -25.08
N PHE A 577 16.97 -2.17 -24.04
CA PHE A 577 18.41 -2.01 -24.01
C PHE A 577 18.94 -2.45 -22.65
N VAL A 578 19.91 -3.37 -22.65
CA VAL A 578 20.55 -3.85 -21.43
C VAL A 578 22.06 -3.75 -21.61
N GLY A 579 22.76 -3.19 -20.64
CA GLY A 579 24.17 -2.89 -20.76
C GLY A 579 24.78 -2.41 -19.44
N TRP A 580 26.07 -2.13 -19.47
CA TRP A 580 26.79 -1.56 -18.33
C TRP A 580 27.78 -0.48 -18.76
N ASP A 581 28.15 0.35 -17.80
CA ASP A 581 29.30 1.24 -17.89
C ASP A 581 30.49 0.63 -17.15
N SER A 582 31.52 0.26 -17.90
CA SER A 582 32.76 -0.31 -17.37
C SER A 582 33.54 0.67 -16.48
N ALA A 583 33.36 1.99 -16.66
CA ALA A 583 34.03 3.02 -15.87
C ALA A 583 33.35 3.23 -14.50
N GLN A 584 32.01 3.30 -14.48
CA GLN A 584 31.25 3.53 -13.25
C GLN A 584 30.87 2.27 -12.49
N GLY A 585 30.96 1.09 -13.12
CA GLY A 585 30.60 -0.17 -12.48
C GLY A 585 29.10 -0.38 -12.28
N ARG A 586 28.27 0.30 -13.07
CA ARG A 586 26.81 0.20 -13.05
C ARG A 586 26.30 -0.60 -14.23
N VAL A 587 25.29 -1.43 -13.99
CA VAL A 587 24.59 -2.23 -15.01
C VAL A 587 23.15 -1.76 -15.04
N ALA A 588 22.59 -1.50 -16.21
CA ALA A 588 21.21 -1.06 -16.32
C ALA A 588 20.46 -1.76 -17.45
N GLY A 589 19.18 -1.98 -17.19
CA GLY A 589 18.22 -2.49 -18.16
C GLY A 589 17.08 -1.51 -18.32
N VAL A 590 16.66 -1.29 -19.56
CA VAL A 590 15.50 -0.47 -19.93
C VAL A 590 14.59 -1.27 -20.83
N TRP A 591 13.28 -1.25 -20.53
CA TRP A 591 12.22 -1.78 -21.38
C TRP A 591 11.19 -0.70 -21.66
N LEU A 592 10.68 -0.65 -22.89
CA LEU A 592 9.55 0.17 -23.32
C LEU A 592 8.55 -0.70 -24.09
N GLY A 593 7.26 -0.47 -23.87
CA GLY A 593 6.20 -1.24 -24.53
C GLY A 593 4.79 -0.88 -24.06
N ASN A 594 3.83 -1.74 -24.41
CA ASN A 594 2.41 -1.58 -24.07
C ASN A 594 1.87 -2.80 -23.32
N ASP A 595 1.03 -2.57 -22.30
CA ASP A 595 0.46 -3.65 -21.48
C ASP A 595 -0.51 -4.55 -22.25
N ASP A 596 -1.21 -3.99 -23.22
CA ASP A 596 -2.16 -4.71 -24.09
C ASP A 596 -1.47 -5.39 -25.29
N ASN A 597 -0.13 -5.41 -25.33
CA ASN A 597 0.67 -5.94 -26.42
C ASN A 597 0.43 -5.26 -27.77
N THR A 598 -0.15 -4.06 -27.80
CA THR A 598 -0.27 -3.29 -29.04
C THR A 598 1.11 -2.85 -29.55
N PRO A 599 1.37 -2.90 -30.87
CA PRO A 599 2.63 -2.44 -31.44
C PRO A 599 2.92 -0.96 -31.19
N MET A 600 4.16 -0.65 -30.87
CA MET A 600 4.71 0.72 -30.92
C MET A 600 4.95 1.15 -32.39
N ALA A 601 5.17 2.44 -32.63
CA ALA A 601 5.46 2.97 -33.96
C ALA A 601 6.92 2.71 -34.39
N ARG A 602 7.24 1.44 -34.65
CA ARG A 602 8.57 0.95 -35.08
C ARG A 602 9.71 1.32 -34.11
N VAL A 603 9.41 1.38 -32.82
CA VAL A 603 10.43 1.61 -31.77
C VAL A 603 11.32 0.38 -31.65
N THR A 604 12.63 0.59 -31.67
CA THR A 604 13.62 -0.48 -31.52
C THR A 604 14.44 -0.28 -30.26
N GLY A 605 15.05 -1.34 -29.75
CA GLY A 605 15.94 -1.28 -28.59
C GLY A 605 17.11 -0.31 -28.72
N GLY A 606 17.57 -0.07 -29.96
CA GLY A 606 18.67 0.85 -30.28
C GLY A 606 18.27 2.33 -30.35
N ASP A 607 16.99 2.66 -30.24
CA ASP A 607 16.47 4.03 -30.31
C ASP A 607 16.14 4.57 -28.90
N VAL A 608 14.85 4.66 -28.54
CA VAL A 608 14.40 5.28 -27.28
C VAL A 608 14.94 4.55 -26.05
N PRO A 609 14.95 3.20 -25.96
CA PRO A 609 15.52 2.49 -24.81
C PRO A 609 17.02 2.74 -24.64
N ALA A 610 17.81 2.74 -25.73
CA ALA A 610 19.25 3.02 -25.67
C ALA A 610 19.56 4.46 -25.25
N LYS A 611 18.77 5.44 -25.72
CA LYS A 611 18.89 6.85 -25.29
C LYS A 611 18.59 7.00 -23.81
N LEU A 612 17.51 6.37 -23.33
CA LEU A 612 17.15 6.40 -21.92
C LEU A 612 18.25 5.74 -21.08
N TRP A 613 18.73 4.56 -21.49
CA TRP A 613 19.84 3.89 -20.83
C TRP A 613 21.08 4.78 -20.75
N ALA A 614 21.47 5.43 -21.85
CA ALA A 614 22.62 6.32 -21.87
C ALA A 614 22.49 7.48 -20.88
N TRP A 615 21.28 8.04 -20.80
CA TRP A 615 21.00 9.15 -19.88
C TRP A 615 21.07 8.72 -18.43
N LEU A 616 20.63 7.50 -18.12
CA LEU A 616 20.76 6.92 -16.77
C LEU A 616 22.21 6.63 -16.38
N MET A 617 23.11 6.40 -17.34
CA MET A 617 24.53 6.13 -17.07
C MET A 617 25.39 7.41 -17.00
N LEU A 618 24.97 8.49 -17.63
CA LEU A 618 25.67 9.78 -17.57
C LEU A 618 25.38 10.57 -16.28
N ASP A 619 24.32 10.20 -15.58
CA ASP A 619 23.78 10.86 -14.40
C ASP A 619 24.34 10.28 -13.09
#